data_AF-A0A1V4PQS2-F1
#
_entry.id   AF-A0A1V4PQS2-F1
#
_cell.length_a   1.000
_cell.length_b   1.000
_cell.length_c   1.000
_cell.angle_alpha   90.00
_cell.angle_beta   90.00
_cell.angle_gamma   90.00
#
_symmetry.space_group_name_H-M   'P 1'
#
loop_
_entity.id
_entity.type
_entity.pdbx_description
1 polymer ?
#
loop_
_entity_poly.entity_id
_entity_poly.type
_entity_poly.pdbx_seq_one_letter_code
_entity_poly.pdbx_strand_id
1 'polypeptide(L)'
;MDRGAWFVPTWVDDPVTGEPSVGGAAGEVRARSAPLSDTGFAAVVSQTCDIAGAPAHRHPLVQVCPVRDISAFPSEKIQQVKDYQVSEYVWLTHPPVEGASWAVDLRASVPVSKGLLASVEPVDGFATIADELILGQRLASKLARPAVHDALAGPVFEALRKMLSKAKKSQDWCDAVEQLRLEIVEGTALYPKRVRLLVLTDHRFGPAESKPLRDEWKSHKKALKSVDITWEPIRFLTVEKCPVQLYRATVPIHVPTLDRRRFD
;
A
#
# COMPACT_ATOMS: atom_id res chain seq x y z
N MET A 1 25.54 -13.65 -5.40
CA MET A 1 24.66 -12.46 -5.26
C MET A 1 23.61 -12.54 -6.33
N ASP A 2 22.36 -12.64 -5.93
CA ASP A 2 21.22 -12.74 -6.84
C ASP A 2 20.97 -11.37 -7.46
N ARG A 3 21.18 -11.27 -8.77
CA ARG A 3 21.02 -10.02 -9.51
C ARG A 3 19.64 -9.95 -10.12
N GLY A 4 18.93 -8.87 -9.85
CA GLY A 4 17.76 -8.49 -10.63
C GLY A 4 18.17 -7.81 -11.92
N ALA A 5 17.24 -7.72 -12.87
CA ALA A 5 17.36 -6.84 -14.02
C ALA A 5 16.05 -6.08 -14.23
N TRP A 6 16.14 -4.79 -14.56
CA TRP A 6 14.99 -3.92 -14.84
C TRP A 6 15.40 -2.75 -15.73
N PHE A 7 14.41 -2.08 -16.31
CA PHE A 7 14.63 -0.85 -17.07
C PHE A 7 14.46 0.35 -16.15
N VAL A 8 15.40 1.30 -16.22
CA VAL A 8 15.28 2.59 -15.54
C VAL A 8 15.32 3.74 -16.56
N PRO A 9 14.58 4.83 -16.31
CA PRO A 9 14.81 6.11 -16.99
C PRO A 9 16.25 6.59 -16.80
N THR A 10 16.80 7.26 -17.81
CA THR A 10 18.18 7.78 -17.77
C THR A 10 18.31 9.13 -17.05
N TRP A 11 17.19 9.83 -16.80
CA TRP A 11 17.13 11.20 -16.29
C TRP A 11 16.76 11.35 -14.81
N VAL A 12 16.51 10.26 -14.10
CA VAL A 12 16.22 10.24 -12.65
C VAL A 12 17.04 9.15 -11.99
N ASP A 13 17.32 9.36 -10.71
CA ASP A 13 18.07 8.40 -9.89
C ASP A 13 17.31 7.08 -9.80
N ASP A 14 18.04 5.98 -9.73
CA ASP A 14 17.46 4.65 -9.66
C ASP A 14 16.79 4.44 -8.28
N PRO A 15 15.45 4.25 -8.21
CA PRO A 15 14.75 4.15 -6.94
C PRO A 15 15.06 2.87 -6.16
N VAL A 16 15.62 1.85 -6.82
CA VAL A 16 15.95 0.55 -6.19
C VAL A 16 17.34 0.61 -5.57
N THR A 17 18.33 1.10 -6.32
CA THR A 17 19.76 1.11 -5.92
C THR A 17 20.21 2.44 -5.32
N GLY A 18 19.51 3.55 -5.60
CA GLY A 18 19.92 4.91 -5.24
C GLY A 18 21.03 5.47 -6.13
N GLU A 19 21.43 4.77 -7.20
CA GLU A 19 22.45 5.28 -8.12
C GLU A 19 21.95 6.51 -8.87
N PRO A 20 22.81 7.53 -9.07
CA PRO A 20 22.42 8.77 -9.71
C PRO A 20 22.06 8.58 -11.19
N SER A 21 21.23 9.49 -11.70
CA SER A 21 20.93 9.60 -13.12
C SER A 21 22.20 9.88 -13.95
N VAL A 22 22.18 9.50 -15.23
CA VAL A 22 23.28 9.78 -16.16
C VAL A 22 22.99 10.96 -17.09
N GLY A 23 21.95 11.74 -16.77
CA GLY A 23 21.61 12.98 -17.49
C GLY A 23 21.02 12.79 -18.88
N GLY A 24 20.33 11.67 -19.14
CA GLY A 24 19.68 11.42 -20.44
C GLY A 24 18.38 12.21 -20.66
N ALA A 25 17.79 12.10 -21.84
CA ALA A 25 16.58 12.83 -22.22
C ALA A 25 15.28 12.11 -21.82
N ALA A 26 14.20 12.86 -21.59
CA ALA A 26 12.86 12.30 -21.38
C ALA A 26 12.46 11.36 -22.55
N GLY A 27 12.07 10.12 -22.22
CA GLY A 27 11.82 8.98 -23.11
C GLY A 27 12.92 7.90 -23.13
N GLU A 28 14.17 8.23 -22.81
CA GLU A 28 15.28 7.27 -22.79
C GLU A 28 15.28 6.32 -21.58
N VAL A 29 15.50 5.03 -21.87
CA VAL A 29 15.59 3.96 -20.88
C VAL A 29 16.92 3.22 -21.01
N ARG A 30 17.40 2.66 -19.90
CA ARG A 30 18.56 1.76 -19.88
C ARG A 30 18.23 0.49 -19.10
N ALA A 31 18.78 -0.63 -19.55
CA ALA A 31 18.78 -1.85 -18.76
C ALA A 31 19.75 -1.70 -17.58
N ARG A 32 19.31 -2.14 -16.40
CA ARG A 32 20.11 -2.22 -15.19
C ARG A 32 20.10 -3.64 -14.66
N SER A 33 21.17 -3.99 -13.96
CA SER A 33 21.22 -5.19 -13.15
C SER A 33 22.05 -4.95 -11.91
N ALA A 34 21.47 -5.17 -10.75
CA ALA A 34 22.15 -5.07 -9.46
C ALA A 34 21.71 -6.19 -8.52
N PRO A 35 22.50 -6.51 -7.48
CA PRO A 35 22.06 -7.36 -6.39
C PRO A 35 20.75 -6.82 -5.79
N LEU A 36 19.71 -7.66 -5.75
CA LEU A 36 18.42 -7.28 -5.13
C LEU A 36 18.37 -7.62 -3.64
N SER A 37 19.16 -8.58 -3.21
CA SER A 37 19.29 -9.00 -1.81
C SER A 37 20.75 -8.87 -1.38
N ASP A 38 20.96 -8.32 -0.19
CA ASP A 38 22.23 -8.26 0.55
C ASP A 38 22.29 -9.31 1.68
N THR A 39 21.20 -10.04 1.91
CA THR A 39 21.10 -11.10 2.93
C THR A 39 21.18 -12.51 2.34
N GLY A 40 20.91 -12.67 1.04
CA GLY A 40 20.73 -13.98 0.39
C GLY A 40 19.36 -14.62 0.64
N PHE A 41 18.47 -13.94 1.36
CA PHE A 41 17.10 -14.40 1.61
C PHE A 41 16.08 -13.65 0.75
N ALA A 42 14.96 -14.31 0.47
CA ALA A 42 13.79 -13.76 -0.20
C ALA A 42 12.51 -14.27 0.47
N ALA A 43 11.49 -13.43 0.54
CA ALA A 43 10.17 -13.80 1.05
C ALA A 43 9.27 -14.21 -0.11
N VAL A 44 8.60 -15.35 0.02
CA VAL A 44 7.58 -15.77 -0.95
C VAL A 44 6.32 -14.92 -0.75
N VAL A 45 5.83 -14.33 -1.84
CA VAL A 45 4.68 -13.41 -1.84
C VAL A 45 3.55 -13.86 -2.77
N SER A 46 3.70 -14.99 -3.46
CA SER A 46 2.62 -15.62 -4.22
C SER A 46 1.69 -16.46 -3.33
N GLN A 47 0.50 -16.80 -3.84
CA GLN A 47 -0.49 -17.56 -3.08
C GLN A 47 -0.07 -19.03 -2.90
N THR A 48 -0.58 -19.69 -1.85
CA THR A 48 -0.31 -21.11 -1.61
C THR A 48 -0.80 -22.01 -2.74
N CYS A 49 -1.86 -21.64 -3.45
CA CYS A 49 -2.36 -22.34 -4.64
C CYS A 49 -1.41 -22.23 -5.85
N ASP A 50 -0.59 -21.17 -5.89
CA ASP A 50 0.51 -21.04 -6.84
C ASP A 50 1.67 -21.93 -6.46
N ILE A 51 1.76 -22.50 -5.25
CA ILE A 51 2.89 -23.32 -4.78
C ILE A 51 2.49 -24.80 -4.73
N ALA A 52 1.31 -25.10 -4.17
CA ALA A 52 0.75 -26.43 -4.01
C ALA A 52 -0.71 -26.47 -4.50
N GLY A 53 -1.06 -27.44 -5.35
CA GLY A 53 -2.42 -27.64 -5.87
C GLY A 53 -2.48 -27.88 -7.39
N ALA A 54 -3.68 -28.16 -7.93
CA ALA A 54 -3.85 -28.44 -9.36
C ALA A 54 -3.42 -27.26 -10.29
N PRO A 55 -3.69 -25.98 -9.96
CA PRO A 55 -3.14 -24.84 -10.71
C PRO A 55 -1.62 -24.76 -10.66
N ALA A 56 -0.99 -25.21 -9.56
CA ALA A 56 0.46 -25.13 -9.37
C ALA A 56 1.25 -25.83 -10.49
N HIS A 57 0.71 -26.90 -11.10
CA HIS A 57 1.34 -27.58 -12.24
C HIS A 57 1.39 -26.72 -13.51
N ARG A 58 0.55 -25.68 -13.62
CA ARG A 58 0.49 -24.74 -14.75
C ARG A 58 1.34 -23.49 -14.54
N HIS A 59 1.79 -23.25 -13.31
CA HIS A 59 2.58 -22.08 -12.94
C HIS A 59 3.99 -22.52 -12.53
N PRO A 60 5.01 -22.46 -13.40
CA PRO A 60 6.36 -22.92 -13.06
C PRO A 60 7.12 -21.96 -12.13
N LEU A 61 6.56 -20.77 -11.88
CA LEU A 61 7.19 -19.66 -11.18
C LEU A 61 6.35 -19.29 -9.95
N VAL A 62 7.04 -18.87 -8.89
CA VAL A 62 6.47 -18.19 -7.72
C VAL A 62 6.97 -16.76 -7.68
N GLN A 63 6.24 -15.86 -7.03
CA GLN A 63 6.69 -14.49 -6.83
C GLN A 63 7.40 -14.37 -5.49
N VAL A 64 8.57 -13.73 -5.50
CA VAL A 64 9.33 -13.44 -4.28
C VAL A 64 9.74 -11.97 -4.23
N CYS A 65 9.80 -11.42 -3.02
CA CYS A 65 10.40 -10.13 -2.73
C CYS A 65 11.74 -10.34 -1.99
N PRO A 66 12.79 -9.55 -2.29
CA PRO A 66 14.07 -9.68 -1.59
C PRO A 66 13.95 -9.29 -0.11
N VAL A 67 14.71 -9.96 0.75
CA VAL A 67 14.92 -9.56 2.15
C VAL A 67 16.20 -8.73 2.23
N ARG A 68 16.11 -7.56 2.85
CA ARG A 68 17.23 -6.63 2.97
C ARG A 68 17.64 -6.37 4.41
N ASP A 69 18.94 -6.18 4.59
CA ASP A 69 19.47 -5.62 5.83
C ASP A 69 19.24 -4.10 5.85
N ILE A 70 18.41 -3.65 6.77
CA ILE A 70 18.08 -2.24 6.96
C ILE A 70 18.81 -1.60 8.15
N SER A 71 19.80 -2.28 8.73
CA SER A 71 20.57 -1.78 9.89
C SER A 71 21.26 -0.44 9.61
N ALA A 72 21.59 -0.16 8.34
CA ALA A 72 22.20 1.10 7.91
C ALA A 72 21.20 2.26 7.72
N PHE A 73 19.89 2.01 7.84
CA PHE A 73 18.89 3.08 7.74
C PHE A 73 18.95 4.00 8.97
N PRO A 74 18.51 5.27 8.83
CA PRO A 74 18.30 6.13 10.00
C PRO A 74 17.37 5.44 11.01
N SER A 75 17.67 5.56 12.31
CA SER A 75 16.91 4.91 13.38
C SER A 75 15.42 5.25 13.34
N GLU A 76 15.08 6.50 13.00
CA GLU A 76 13.70 6.94 12.79
C GLU A 76 13.02 6.14 11.67
N LYS A 77 13.69 5.93 10.54
CA LYS A 77 13.14 5.16 9.42
C LYS A 77 12.94 3.69 9.79
N ILE A 78 13.86 3.10 10.54
CA ILE A 78 13.70 1.73 11.06
C ILE A 78 12.46 1.66 11.96
N GLN A 79 12.27 2.65 12.83
CA GLN A 79 11.08 2.74 13.67
C GLN A 79 9.80 2.88 12.84
N GLN A 80 9.79 3.72 11.80
CA GLN A 80 8.66 3.85 10.88
C GLN A 80 8.33 2.53 10.17
N VAL A 81 9.33 1.72 9.82
CA VAL A 81 9.11 0.37 9.25
C VAL A 81 8.48 -0.56 10.29
N LYS A 82 8.98 -0.57 11.54
CA LYS A 82 8.41 -1.37 12.64
C LYS A 82 6.98 -0.96 12.99
N ASP A 83 6.68 0.33 12.92
CA ASP A 83 5.36 0.90 13.18
C ASP A 83 4.43 0.83 11.97
N TYR A 84 4.86 0.18 10.89
CA TYR A 84 4.12 0.01 9.64
C TYR A 84 3.66 1.32 8.98
N GLN A 85 4.45 2.38 9.14
CA GLN A 85 4.23 3.70 8.55
C GLN A 85 4.80 3.82 7.13
N VAL A 86 5.75 2.94 6.77
CA VAL A 86 6.33 2.82 5.43
C VAL A 86 5.70 1.62 4.73
N SER A 87 5.34 1.77 3.46
CA SER A 87 4.60 0.73 2.71
C SER A 87 5.50 -0.14 1.84
N GLU A 88 6.75 0.30 1.66
CA GLU A 88 7.78 -0.30 0.84
C GLU A 88 8.50 -1.45 1.56
N TYR A 89 8.44 -1.49 2.89
CA TYR A 89 9.17 -2.45 3.71
C TYR A 89 8.27 -3.09 4.75
N VAL A 90 8.47 -4.39 5.00
CA VAL A 90 7.81 -5.13 6.08
C VAL A 90 8.87 -5.74 6.98
N TRP A 91 8.86 -5.37 8.27
CA TRP A 91 9.81 -5.85 9.27
C TRP A 91 9.75 -7.38 9.45
N LEU A 92 10.89 -8.06 9.46
CA LEU A 92 10.96 -9.48 9.85
C LEU A 92 11.04 -9.56 11.37
N THR A 93 9.98 -10.03 12.02
CA THR A 93 9.94 -10.17 13.49
C THR A 93 10.80 -11.33 14.00
N HIS A 94 11.18 -12.25 13.11
CA HIS A 94 12.06 -13.37 13.43
C HIS A 94 13.06 -13.58 12.28
N PRO A 95 14.10 -12.73 12.17
CA PRO A 95 15.08 -12.88 11.09
C PRO A 95 15.88 -14.19 11.27
N PRO A 96 16.29 -14.85 10.18
CA PRO A 96 17.15 -16.04 10.20
C PRO A 96 18.49 -15.86 10.96
N VAL A 97 18.93 -14.62 11.15
CA VAL A 97 20.13 -14.27 11.90
C VAL A 97 19.74 -13.41 13.10
N GLU A 98 20.09 -13.87 14.30
CA GLU A 98 19.76 -13.20 15.55
C GLU A 98 20.38 -11.79 15.62
N GLY A 99 19.61 -10.82 16.14
CA GLY A 99 20.04 -9.42 16.26
C GLY A 99 20.04 -8.64 14.94
N ALA A 100 19.75 -9.28 13.81
CA ALA A 100 19.69 -8.62 12.52
C ALA A 100 18.47 -7.70 12.41
N SER A 101 18.63 -6.57 11.71
CA SER A 101 17.51 -5.68 11.38
C SER A 101 17.11 -5.84 9.93
N TRP A 102 16.27 -6.84 9.65
CA TRP A 102 15.89 -7.21 8.29
C TRP A 102 14.44 -6.85 7.98
N ALA A 103 14.18 -6.52 6.71
CA ALA A 103 12.85 -6.26 6.20
C ALA A 103 12.66 -6.85 4.80
N VAL A 104 11.45 -7.30 4.49
CA VAL A 104 11.04 -7.62 3.12
C VAL A 104 10.91 -6.31 2.36
N ASP A 105 11.66 -6.15 1.27
CA ASP A 105 11.59 -4.98 0.39
C ASP A 105 10.56 -5.23 -0.70
N LEU A 106 9.38 -4.65 -0.54
CA LEU A 106 8.27 -4.83 -1.47
C LEU A 106 8.52 -4.09 -2.78
N ARG A 107 9.49 -3.17 -2.91
CA ARG A 107 9.70 -2.34 -4.12
C ARG A 107 10.03 -3.17 -5.35
N ALA A 108 10.66 -4.34 -5.19
CA ALA A 108 10.93 -5.29 -6.25
C ALA A 108 10.20 -6.61 -5.99
N SER A 109 9.66 -7.21 -7.05
CA SER A 109 9.16 -8.59 -7.05
C SER A 109 9.76 -9.30 -8.25
N VAL A 110 10.26 -10.51 -8.05
CA VAL A 110 10.85 -11.31 -9.12
C VAL A 110 10.23 -12.72 -9.16
N PRO A 111 10.04 -13.28 -10.35
CA PRO A 111 9.66 -14.67 -10.47
C PRO A 111 10.85 -15.58 -10.14
N VAL A 112 10.62 -16.61 -9.32
CA VAL A 112 11.57 -17.67 -9.03
C VAL A 112 10.99 -19.02 -9.45
N SER A 113 11.82 -19.87 -10.05
CA SER A 113 11.42 -21.23 -10.42
C SER A 113 11.07 -22.04 -9.18
N LYS A 114 9.94 -22.74 -9.20
CA LYS A 114 9.59 -23.69 -8.14
C LYS A 114 10.61 -24.81 -7.97
N GLY A 115 11.27 -25.21 -9.06
CA GLY A 115 12.32 -26.21 -9.00
C GLY A 115 13.50 -25.77 -8.15
N LEU A 116 13.77 -24.45 -8.08
CA LEU A 116 14.77 -23.90 -7.19
C LEU A 116 14.30 -24.00 -5.73
N LEU A 117 13.05 -23.59 -5.45
CA LEU A 117 12.51 -23.66 -4.09
C LEU A 117 12.36 -25.09 -3.56
N ALA A 118 12.09 -26.07 -4.41
CA ALA A 118 12.00 -27.47 -4.02
C ALA A 118 13.30 -28.03 -3.42
N SER A 119 14.44 -27.37 -3.68
CA SER A 119 15.75 -27.73 -3.14
C SER A 119 16.17 -26.92 -1.90
N VAL A 120 15.30 -26.06 -1.38
CA VAL A 120 15.62 -25.13 -0.29
C VAL A 120 14.69 -25.37 0.89
N GLU A 121 15.25 -25.46 2.09
CA GLU A 121 14.48 -25.56 3.33
C GLU A 121 13.84 -24.18 3.63
N PRO A 122 12.52 -24.10 3.86
CA PRO A 122 11.87 -22.85 4.27
C PRO A 122 12.41 -22.36 5.62
N VAL A 123 12.49 -21.04 5.77
CA VAL A 123 12.89 -20.40 7.03
C VAL A 123 11.77 -19.47 7.49
N ASP A 124 11.39 -19.59 8.76
CA ASP A 124 10.39 -18.73 9.38
C ASP A 124 10.96 -17.32 9.58
N GLY A 125 10.49 -16.36 8.78
CA GLY A 125 10.88 -14.94 8.87
C GLY A 125 10.07 -14.12 9.89
N PHE A 126 9.02 -14.71 10.46
CA PHE A 126 8.07 -14.06 11.35
C PHE A 126 7.87 -14.89 12.62
N ALA A 127 7.76 -14.20 13.76
CA ALA A 127 7.58 -14.85 15.06
C ALA A 127 6.18 -15.43 15.23
N THR A 128 5.18 -14.87 14.53
CA THR A 128 3.78 -15.28 14.64
C THR A 128 3.06 -15.25 13.29
N ILE A 129 1.99 -16.04 13.17
CA ILE A 129 1.07 -16.00 12.01
C ILE A 129 0.45 -14.60 11.84
N ALA A 130 0.22 -13.88 12.94
CA ALA A 130 -0.32 -12.52 12.87
C ALA A 130 0.64 -11.56 12.14
N ASP A 131 1.95 -11.71 12.36
CA ASP A 131 2.97 -10.92 11.66
C ASP A 131 3.06 -11.29 10.18
N GLU A 132 2.92 -12.58 9.84
CA GLU A 132 2.87 -13.05 8.46
C GLU A 132 1.66 -12.48 7.70
N LEU A 133 0.49 -12.43 8.34
CA LEU A 133 -0.71 -11.82 7.75
C LEU A 133 -0.53 -10.34 7.43
N ILE A 134 0.33 -9.63 8.18
CA ILE A 134 0.65 -8.22 7.88
C ILE A 134 1.41 -8.11 6.55
N LEU A 135 2.32 -9.03 6.24
CA LEU A 135 2.97 -9.07 4.92
C LEU A 135 1.94 -9.21 3.81
N GLY A 136 1.00 -10.16 3.95
CA GLY A 136 -0.09 -10.38 3.00
C GLY A 136 -0.96 -9.13 2.82
N GLN A 137 -1.36 -8.48 3.91
CA GLN A 137 -2.14 -7.25 3.88
C GLN A 137 -1.38 -6.09 3.21
N ARG A 138 -0.08 -5.95 3.47
CA ARG A 138 0.74 -4.88 2.89
C ARG A 138 0.98 -5.10 1.40
N LEU A 139 1.24 -6.34 0.99
CA LEU A 139 1.31 -6.71 -0.42
C LEU A 139 -0.03 -6.44 -1.11
N ALA A 140 -1.14 -6.90 -0.54
CA ALA A 140 -2.48 -6.64 -1.06
C ALA A 140 -2.75 -5.14 -1.15
N SER A 141 -2.44 -4.36 -0.12
CA SER A 141 -2.58 -2.91 -0.12
C SER A 141 -1.72 -2.24 -1.21
N LYS A 142 -0.49 -2.73 -1.42
CA LYS A 142 0.41 -2.25 -2.49
C LYS A 142 -0.17 -2.54 -3.87
N LEU A 143 -0.68 -3.74 -4.11
CA LEU A 143 -1.22 -4.16 -5.41
C LEU A 143 -2.64 -3.64 -5.67
N ALA A 144 -3.42 -3.44 -4.62
CA ALA A 144 -4.77 -2.91 -4.65
C ALA A 144 -4.81 -1.39 -4.58
N ARG A 145 -3.66 -0.70 -4.63
CA ARG A 145 -3.60 0.77 -4.71
C ARG A 145 -4.50 1.22 -5.86
N PRO A 146 -5.61 1.91 -5.56
CA PRO A 146 -6.48 2.36 -6.62
C PRO A 146 -5.70 3.31 -7.51
N ALA A 147 -5.77 3.10 -8.82
CA ALA A 147 -5.18 3.99 -9.82
C ALA A 147 -5.93 5.33 -9.80
N VAL A 148 -5.56 6.21 -8.87
CA VAL A 148 -6.16 7.53 -8.65
C VAL A 148 -5.09 8.59 -8.83
N HIS A 149 -5.48 9.76 -9.34
CA HIS A 149 -4.62 10.91 -9.49
C HIS A 149 -3.83 11.25 -8.20
N ASP A 150 -2.52 11.50 -8.33
CA ASP A 150 -1.59 11.63 -7.19
C ASP A 150 -1.98 12.74 -6.20
N ALA A 151 -2.54 13.85 -6.72
CA ALA A 151 -3.07 14.94 -5.89
C ALA A 151 -4.15 14.50 -4.88
N LEU A 152 -4.81 13.37 -5.12
CA LEU A 152 -5.75 12.73 -4.19
C LEU A 152 -5.06 11.61 -3.40
N ALA A 153 -4.34 10.72 -4.10
CA ALA A 153 -3.79 9.49 -3.50
C ALA A 153 -2.75 9.74 -2.40
N GLY A 154 -1.94 10.80 -2.53
CA GLY A 154 -1.00 11.21 -1.51
C GLY A 154 -1.65 12.16 -0.49
N PRO A 155 -1.71 13.48 -0.78
CA PRO A 155 -2.01 14.49 0.25
C PRO A 155 -3.37 14.31 0.93
N VAL A 156 -4.41 13.97 0.16
CA VAL A 156 -5.78 13.88 0.69
C VAL A 156 -5.97 12.58 1.46
N PHE A 157 -5.58 11.44 0.88
CA PHE A 157 -5.79 10.15 1.55
C PHE A 157 -4.91 10.02 2.80
N GLU A 158 -3.68 10.54 2.79
CA GLU A 158 -2.82 10.58 3.97
C GLU A 158 -3.38 11.47 5.08
N ALA A 159 -3.91 12.65 4.73
CA ALA A 159 -4.53 13.56 5.69
C ALA A 159 -5.77 12.92 6.36
N LEU A 160 -6.65 12.29 5.57
CA LEU A 160 -7.81 11.56 6.08
C LEU A 160 -7.41 10.40 7.00
N ARG A 161 -6.39 9.61 6.62
CA ARG A 161 -5.85 8.52 7.46
C ARG A 161 -5.32 9.06 8.79
N LYS A 162 -4.54 10.13 8.75
CA LYS A 162 -3.96 10.76 9.94
C LYS A 162 -5.04 11.32 10.86
N MET A 163 -6.05 11.97 10.29
CA MET A 163 -7.18 12.54 11.01
C MET A 163 -7.98 11.44 11.73
N LEU A 164 -8.33 10.36 11.04
CA LEU A 164 -9.04 9.22 11.64
C LEU A 164 -8.20 8.48 12.69
N SER A 165 -6.90 8.26 12.44
CA SER A 165 -6.01 7.64 13.42
C SER A 165 -5.91 8.47 14.72
N LYS A 166 -5.91 9.80 14.60
CA LYS A 166 -5.96 10.70 15.76
C LYS A 166 -7.32 10.67 16.45
N ALA A 167 -8.41 10.72 15.68
CA ALA A 167 -9.77 10.74 16.21
C ALA A 167 -10.11 9.44 16.96
N LYS A 168 -9.68 8.28 16.44
CA LYS A 168 -9.91 6.97 17.08
C LYS A 168 -9.38 6.86 18.51
N LYS A 169 -8.41 7.69 18.90
CA LYS A 169 -7.85 7.70 20.26
C LYS A 169 -8.70 8.47 21.28
N SER A 170 -9.63 9.31 20.82
CA SER A 170 -10.29 10.30 21.69
C SER A 170 -11.71 10.69 21.29
N GLN A 171 -12.28 10.06 20.26
CA GLN A 171 -13.57 10.44 19.68
C GLN A 171 -14.37 9.19 19.27
N ASP A 172 -15.48 8.96 19.96
CA ASP A 172 -16.33 7.77 19.78
C ASP A 172 -16.98 7.70 18.40
N TRP A 173 -17.22 8.83 17.73
CA TRP A 173 -17.82 8.86 16.39
C TRP A 173 -16.95 8.14 15.35
N CYS A 174 -15.63 8.07 15.57
CA CYS A 174 -14.71 7.45 14.64
C CYS A 174 -14.95 5.94 14.55
N ASP A 175 -15.39 5.31 15.64
CA ASP A 175 -15.65 3.88 15.64
C ASP A 175 -16.83 3.54 14.74
N ALA A 176 -17.81 4.43 14.58
CA ALA A 176 -18.96 4.23 13.72
C ALA A 176 -18.69 4.51 12.22
N VAL A 177 -17.47 4.90 11.85
CA VAL A 177 -17.07 5.01 10.44
C VAL A 177 -16.59 3.65 9.95
N GLU A 178 -17.31 3.10 8.99
CA GLU A 178 -17.01 1.80 8.39
C GLU A 178 -15.98 1.92 7.28
N GLN A 179 -16.23 2.83 6.32
CA GLN A 179 -15.35 3.00 5.17
C GLN A 179 -15.32 4.44 4.67
N LEU A 180 -14.14 4.85 4.19
CA LEU A 180 -13.99 6.02 3.33
C LEU A 180 -13.85 5.58 1.87
N ARG A 181 -14.57 6.24 0.98
CA ARG A 181 -14.53 5.96 -0.47
C ARG A 181 -14.51 7.26 -1.25
N LEU A 182 -13.84 7.27 -2.39
CA LEU A 182 -13.81 8.39 -3.32
C LEU A 182 -14.78 8.13 -4.48
N GLU A 183 -15.78 8.99 -4.62
CA GLU A 183 -16.67 9.04 -5.79
C GLU A 183 -16.06 9.96 -6.84
N ILE A 184 -15.81 9.43 -8.03
CA ILE A 184 -15.46 10.22 -9.22
C ILE A 184 -16.77 10.68 -9.86
N VAL A 185 -17.19 11.90 -9.55
CA VAL A 185 -18.45 12.48 -10.05
C VAL A 185 -18.33 12.84 -11.53
N GLU A 186 -17.14 13.23 -11.97
CA GLU A 186 -16.84 13.51 -13.38
C GLU A 186 -15.37 13.18 -13.69
N GLY A 187 -15.13 12.59 -14.85
CA GLY A 187 -13.81 12.15 -15.30
C GLY A 187 -13.54 10.68 -14.99
N THR A 188 -12.26 10.34 -14.81
CA THR A 188 -11.82 8.98 -14.42
C THR A 188 -11.01 9.05 -13.13
N ALA A 189 -10.70 7.91 -12.53
CA ALA A 189 -9.87 7.88 -11.31
C ALA A 189 -8.48 8.51 -11.54
N LEU A 190 -7.86 8.26 -12.70
CA LEU A 190 -6.57 8.83 -13.09
C LEU A 190 -6.65 10.29 -13.56
N TYR A 191 -7.78 10.68 -14.15
CA TYR A 191 -8.02 12.04 -14.65
C TYR A 191 -9.36 12.57 -14.12
N PRO A 192 -9.46 12.83 -12.81
CA PRO A 192 -10.70 13.28 -12.20
C PRO A 192 -10.92 14.77 -12.50
N LYS A 193 -12.15 15.13 -12.84
CA LYS A 193 -12.56 16.54 -12.99
C LYS A 193 -13.36 17.01 -11.79
N ARG A 194 -14.15 16.10 -11.20
CA ARG A 194 -14.95 16.38 -10.01
C ARG A 194 -15.01 15.16 -9.11
N VAL A 195 -14.74 15.36 -7.83
CA VAL A 195 -14.70 14.28 -6.83
C VAL A 195 -15.54 14.58 -5.61
N ARG A 196 -16.07 13.52 -4.99
CA ARG A 196 -16.78 13.59 -3.72
C ARG A 196 -16.25 12.52 -2.76
N LEU A 197 -16.05 12.89 -1.50
CA LEU A 197 -15.81 11.92 -0.44
C LEU A 197 -17.14 11.26 -0.03
N LEU A 198 -17.18 9.94 -0.06
CA LEU A 198 -18.27 9.11 0.46
C LEU A 198 -17.81 8.49 1.78
N VAL A 199 -18.60 8.69 2.83
CA VAL A 199 -18.38 8.10 4.15
C VAL A 199 -19.50 7.10 4.40
N LEU A 200 -19.11 5.84 4.59
CA LEU A 200 -20.01 4.79 5.02
C LEU A 200 -19.92 4.64 6.53
N THR A 201 -21.07 4.63 7.18
CA THR A 201 -21.18 4.61 8.65
C THR A 201 -22.16 3.53 9.11
N ASP A 202 -22.06 3.12 10.38
CA ASP A 202 -22.99 2.16 10.98
C ASP A 202 -24.39 2.78 11.14
N HIS A 203 -24.44 3.99 11.71
CA HIS A 203 -25.67 4.75 11.91
C HIS A 203 -25.62 6.09 11.17
N ARG A 204 -26.76 6.77 11.10
CA ARG A 204 -26.86 8.08 10.49
C ARG A 204 -26.15 9.12 11.38
N PHE A 205 -25.05 9.68 10.89
CA PHE A 205 -24.32 10.73 11.59
C PHE A 205 -25.15 12.01 11.75
N GLY A 206 -25.06 12.59 12.95
CA GLY A 206 -25.54 13.93 13.26
C GLY A 206 -24.55 15.04 12.86
N PRO A 207 -24.89 16.32 13.13
CA PRO A 207 -24.02 17.45 12.82
C PRO A 207 -22.66 17.40 13.52
N ALA A 208 -22.62 16.98 14.79
CA ALA A 208 -21.38 16.92 15.56
C ALA A 208 -20.41 15.85 15.01
N GLU A 209 -20.92 14.68 14.64
CA GLU A 209 -20.14 13.56 14.10
C GLU A 209 -19.67 13.83 12.66
N SER A 210 -20.52 14.48 11.86
CA SER A 210 -20.19 14.77 10.45
C SER A 210 -19.26 15.97 10.27
N LYS A 211 -19.21 16.90 11.24
CA LYS A 211 -18.45 18.15 11.12
C LYS A 211 -16.95 17.94 10.94
N PRO A 212 -16.24 17.11 11.74
CA PRO A 212 -14.80 16.88 11.57
C PRO A 212 -14.43 16.40 10.16
N LEU A 213 -15.19 15.45 9.61
CA LEU A 213 -14.98 14.93 8.25
C LEU A 213 -15.28 15.98 7.17
N ARG A 214 -16.33 16.80 7.37
CA ARG A 214 -16.65 17.91 6.45
C ARG A 214 -15.54 18.97 6.42
N ASP A 215 -15.03 19.35 7.60
CA ASP A 215 -14.01 20.37 7.74
C ASP A 215 -12.68 19.91 7.14
N GLU A 216 -12.28 18.65 7.40
CA GLU A 216 -11.10 18.04 6.79
C GLU A 216 -11.23 17.98 5.26
N TRP A 217 -12.34 17.46 4.74
CA TRP A 217 -12.57 17.38 3.30
C TRP A 217 -12.55 18.76 2.62
N LYS A 218 -13.15 19.77 3.28
CA LYS A 218 -13.15 21.16 2.79
C LYS A 218 -11.75 21.77 2.77
N SER A 219 -10.85 21.36 3.67
CA SER A 219 -9.48 21.89 3.74
C SER A 219 -8.68 21.63 2.46
N HIS A 220 -8.98 20.54 1.74
CA HIS A 220 -8.29 20.16 0.51
C HIS A 220 -8.77 20.90 -0.75
N LYS A 221 -9.86 21.68 -0.66
CA LYS A 221 -10.46 22.40 -1.80
C LYS A 221 -9.43 23.19 -2.62
N LYS A 222 -8.56 23.94 -1.94
CA LYS A 222 -7.60 24.82 -2.61
C LYS A 222 -6.52 24.02 -3.36
N ALA A 223 -6.02 22.96 -2.74
CA ALA A 223 -4.99 22.08 -3.32
C ALA A 223 -5.52 21.27 -4.52
N LEU A 224 -6.78 20.81 -4.45
CA LEU A 224 -7.41 20.13 -5.59
C LEU A 224 -7.66 21.10 -6.75
N LYS A 225 -8.11 22.32 -6.45
CA LYS A 225 -8.34 23.33 -7.49
C LYS A 225 -7.05 23.73 -8.23
N SER A 226 -5.88 23.72 -7.58
CA SER A 226 -4.60 24.04 -8.26
C SER A 226 -4.17 23.01 -9.29
N VAL A 227 -4.81 21.84 -9.33
CA VAL A 227 -4.60 20.79 -10.35
C VAL A 227 -5.88 20.53 -11.16
N ASP A 228 -6.76 21.54 -11.24
CA ASP A 228 -8.03 21.50 -11.99
C ASP A 228 -9.04 20.42 -11.54
N ILE A 229 -8.91 19.91 -10.32
CA ILE A 229 -9.87 18.98 -9.72
C ILE A 229 -10.87 19.79 -8.88
N THR A 230 -12.14 19.72 -9.24
CA THR A 230 -13.23 20.32 -8.46
C THR A 230 -13.72 19.36 -7.37
N TRP A 231 -14.19 19.92 -6.26
CA TRP A 231 -14.63 19.16 -5.10
C TRP A 231 -16.13 19.34 -4.87
N GLU A 232 -16.80 18.29 -4.41
CA GLU A 232 -18.21 18.26 -4.03
C GLU A 232 -18.37 18.07 -2.52
N PRO A 233 -19.46 18.57 -1.90
CA PRO A 233 -19.75 18.27 -0.49
C PRO A 233 -19.79 16.77 -0.22
N ILE A 234 -19.24 16.35 0.92
CA ILE A 234 -19.20 14.95 1.36
C ILE A 234 -20.61 14.33 1.38
N ARG A 235 -20.70 13.05 1.02
CA ARG A 235 -21.91 12.24 1.13
C ARG A 235 -21.75 11.25 2.27
N PHE A 236 -22.67 11.27 3.22
CA PHE A 236 -22.77 10.28 4.29
C PHE A 236 -23.88 9.29 3.95
N LEU A 237 -23.58 8.00 3.98
CA LEU A 237 -24.56 6.91 3.85
C LEU A 237 -24.31 5.90 4.96
N THR A 238 -25.38 5.26 5.44
CA THR A 238 -25.19 4.04 6.23
C THR A 238 -24.85 2.88 5.30
N VAL A 239 -24.16 1.86 5.79
CA VAL A 239 -23.81 0.67 4.98
C VAL A 239 -25.04 0.06 4.33
N GLU A 240 -26.14 -0.07 5.07
CA GLU A 240 -27.43 -0.59 4.57
C GLU A 240 -28.07 0.25 3.46
N LYS A 241 -27.78 1.55 3.42
CA LYS A 241 -28.38 2.50 2.48
C LYS A 241 -27.46 2.86 1.32
N CYS A 242 -26.28 2.25 1.22
CA CYS A 242 -25.37 2.46 0.12
C CYS A 242 -25.82 1.67 -1.12
N PRO A 243 -26.20 2.32 -2.23
CA PRO A 243 -26.55 1.59 -3.45
C PRO A 243 -25.34 0.80 -3.96
N VAL A 244 -25.53 -0.48 -4.27
CA VAL A 244 -24.45 -1.37 -4.76
C VAL A 244 -23.72 -0.80 -5.97
N GLN A 245 -24.44 -0.15 -6.87
CA GLN A 245 -23.85 0.51 -8.04
C GLN A 245 -22.89 1.64 -7.64
N LEU A 246 -23.29 2.48 -6.68
CA LEU A 246 -22.42 3.55 -6.15
C LEU A 246 -21.22 2.96 -5.42
N TYR A 247 -21.42 1.91 -4.62
CA TYR A 247 -20.34 1.22 -3.92
C TYR A 247 -19.28 0.68 -4.90
N ARG A 248 -19.71 0.01 -5.98
CA ARG A 248 -18.81 -0.54 -7.02
C ARG A 248 -18.13 0.54 -7.87
N ALA A 249 -18.80 1.67 -8.09
CA ALA A 249 -18.27 2.78 -8.88
C ALA A 249 -17.34 3.71 -8.10
N THR A 250 -17.18 3.50 -6.79
CA THR A 250 -16.32 4.33 -5.93
C THR A 250 -15.03 3.61 -5.59
N VAL A 251 -13.98 4.40 -5.42
CA VAL A 251 -12.65 3.92 -5.08
C VAL A 251 -12.50 3.80 -3.57
N PRO A 252 -12.11 2.63 -3.02
CA PRO A 252 -11.87 2.51 -1.59
C PRO A 252 -10.65 3.32 -1.15
N ILE A 253 -10.78 4.08 -0.07
CA ILE A 253 -9.65 4.72 0.60
C ILE A 253 -9.28 3.82 1.77
N HIS A 254 -8.22 3.03 1.62
CA HIS A 254 -7.77 2.14 2.69
C HIS A 254 -7.28 2.97 3.88
N VAL A 255 -7.92 2.80 5.03
CA VAL A 255 -7.56 3.42 6.30
C VAL A 255 -7.34 2.29 7.32
N PRO A 256 -6.08 1.95 7.66
CA PRO A 256 -5.77 0.80 8.51
C PRO A 256 -6.48 0.80 9.86
N THR A 257 -6.77 1.99 10.40
CA THR A 257 -7.45 2.14 11.69
C THR A 257 -8.95 1.84 11.64
N LEU A 258 -9.56 1.81 10.45
CA LEU A 258 -10.99 1.50 10.29
C LEU A 258 -11.25 0.01 9.99
N ASP A 259 -10.21 -0.78 9.69
CA ASP A 259 -10.38 -2.21 9.41
C ASP A 259 -10.85 -2.96 10.66
N ARG A 260 -12.17 -3.04 10.82
CA ARG A 260 -12.84 -4.03 11.65
C ARG A 260 -12.68 -5.37 10.95
N ARG A 261 -11.53 -6.04 11.16
CA ARG A 261 -11.18 -7.40 10.68
C ARG A 261 -12.33 -8.12 9.93
N ARG A 262 -12.41 -7.89 8.60
CA ARG A 262 -13.03 -8.70 7.53
C ARG A 262 -13.80 -7.86 6.50
N PHE A 263 -13.24 -7.82 5.30
CA PHE A 263 -13.96 -8.08 4.06
C PHE A 263 -13.05 -9.03 3.27
N ASP A 264 -13.26 -10.34 3.46
CA ASP A 264 -12.75 -11.40 2.57
C ASP A 264 -13.74 -11.60 1.41
#